data_AF-A0A1G0YJ36-F1
#
_entry.id   AF-A0A1G0YJ36-F1
#
_cell.length_a   1.000
_cell.length_b   1.000
_cell.length_c   1.000
_cell.angle_alpha   90.00
_cell.angle_beta   90.00
_cell.angle_gamma   90.00
#
_symmetry.space_group_name_H-M   'P 1'
#
loop_
_entity.id
_entity.type
_entity.pdbx_description
1 polymer ?
#
loop_
_entity_poly.entity_id
_entity_poly.type
_entity_poly.pdbx_seq_one_letter_code
_entity_poly.pdbx_strand_id
1 'polypeptide(L)'
;MRARKKSTYPKITKDNFQVAVKGTYGNLTAIASRLHVSRTTVYAFLENNADMKALLEETKESFDDIAESILQKKIIEGDTRMLEFYARTKMKHRGYHESIDVNMGETPEFKVTFSDGSDDGN
;
A
#
# COMPACT_ATOMS: atom_id res chain seq x y z
N MET A 1 43.41 10.72 -6.68
CA MET A 1 42.20 10.97 -5.85
C MET A 1 41.07 11.40 -6.80
N ARG A 2 40.09 10.54 -7.11
CA ARG A 2 39.00 10.90 -8.05
C ARG A 2 38.03 11.88 -7.37
N ALA A 3 37.81 13.03 -7.99
CA ALA A 3 36.83 14.01 -7.53
C ALA A 3 35.42 13.39 -7.53
N ARG A 4 34.67 13.57 -6.45
CA ARG A 4 33.28 13.10 -6.32
C ARG A 4 32.42 13.86 -7.34
N LYS A 5 31.88 13.16 -8.34
CA LYS A 5 30.96 13.74 -9.34
C LYS A 5 29.75 14.34 -8.59
N LYS A 6 29.48 15.63 -8.78
CA LYS A 6 28.30 16.30 -8.19
C LYS A 6 27.04 15.55 -8.61
N SER A 7 26.12 15.33 -7.68
CA SER A 7 24.80 14.77 -7.99
C SER A 7 24.10 15.67 -9.00
N THR A 8 23.61 15.09 -10.09
CA THR A 8 22.88 15.81 -11.15
C THR A 8 21.48 16.26 -10.70
N TYR A 9 20.98 15.72 -9.58
CA TYR A 9 19.62 15.95 -9.12
C TYR A 9 19.49 17.22 -8.26
N PRO A 10 18.38 17.99 -8.40
CA PRO A 10 18.10 19.11 -7.52
C PRO A 10 17.95 18.64 -6.07
N LYS A 11 18.34 19.49 -5.11
CA LYS A 11 18.24 19.19 -3.68
C LYS A 11 16.78 19.30 -3.24
N ILE A 12 16.28 18.29 -2.55
CA ILE A 12 14.97 18.33 -1.90
C ILE A 12 15.05 19.22 -0.66
N THR A 13 14.12 20.14 -0.51
CA THR A 13 13.91 20.97 0.68
C THR A 13 12.54 20.65 1.28
N LYS A 14 12.30 21.01 2.54
CA LYS A 14 10.98 20.78 3.16
C LYS A 14 9.87 21.53 2.41
N ASP A 15 10.14 22.77 2.03
CA ASP A 15 9.16 23.61 1.33
C ASP A 15 8.78 23.03 -0.05
N ASN A 16 9.77 22.62 -0.86
CA ASN A 16 9.48 22.08 -2.18
C ASN A 16 8.79 20.71 -2.09
N PHE A 17 9.11 19.92 -1.06
CA PHE A 17 8.46 18.65 -0.80
C PHE A 17 6.99 18.84 -0.42
N GLN A 18 6.68 19.77 0.50
CA GLN A 18 5.31 20.09 0.90
C GLN A 18 4.45 20.51 -0.30
N VAL A 19 4.99 21.32 -1.21
CA VAL A 19 4.30 21.69 -2.45
C VAL A 19 4.10 20.47 -3.36
N ALA A 20 5.14 19.64 -3.51
CA ALA A 20 5.09 18.47 -4.39
C ALA A 20 4.09 17.40 -3.91
N VAL A 21 3.87 17.25 -2.61
CA VAL A 21 2.95 16.27 -2.01
C VAL A 21 1.47 16.62 -2.24
N LYS A 22 1.12 17.91 -2.33
CA LYS A 22 -0.29 18.32 -2.42
C LYS A 22 -1.02 17.69 -3.60
N GLY A 23 -2.12 16.99 -3.33
CA GLY A 23 -2.95 16.35 -4.35
C GLY A 23 -2.28 15.15 -5.05
N THR A 24 -1.19 14.60 -4.51
CA THR A 24 -0.63 13.32 -5.01
C THR A 24 -1.18 12.12 -4.27
N TYR A 25 -1.92 12.33 -3.17
CA TYR A 25 -2.50 11.25 -2.36
C TYR A 25 -1.43 10.23 -1.91
N GLY A 26 -0.25 10.74 -1.54
CA GLY A 26 0.87 9.89 -1.12
C GLY A 26 1.63 9.18 -2.24
N ASN A 27 1.30 9.44 -3.51
CA ASN A 27 1.98 8.81 -4.65
C ASN A 27 3.44 9.30 -4.79
N LEU A 28 4.37 8.47 -4.32
CA LEU A 28 5.81 8.72 -4.39
C LEU A 28 6.35 8.91 -5.81
N THR A 29 5.80 8.23 -6.82
CA THR A 29 6.21 8.43 -8.22
C THR A 29 5.85 9.85 -8.69
N ALA A 30 4.63 10.30 -8.39
CA ALA A 30 4.17 11.64 -8.74
C ALA A 30 4.99 12.73 -8.03
N ILE A 31 5.29 12.54 -6.74
CA ILE A 31 6.13 13.46 -5.96
C ILE A 31 7.55 13.52 -6.54
N ALA A 32 8.17 12.37 -6.81
CA ALA A 32 9.52 12.29 -7.38
C ALA A 32 9.59 12.97 -8.76
N SER A 33 8.56 12.77 -9.59
CA SER A 33 8.41 13.43 -10.89
C SER A 33 8.33 14.96 -10.76
N ARG A 34 7.50 15.47 -9.83
CA ARG A 34 7.37 16.91 -9.56
C ARG A 34 8.66 17.55 -9.03
N LEU A 35 9.46 16.79 -8.30
CA LEU A 35 10.75 17.24 -7.76
C LEU A 35 11.92 17.01 -8.72
N HIS A 36 11.70 16.37 -9.87
CA HIS A 36 12.74 15.99 -10.84
C HIS A 36 13.87 15.14 -10.22
N VAL A 37 13.50 14.20 -9.36
CA VAL A 37 14.42 13.27 -8.68
C VAL A 37 13.95 11.83 -8.83
N SER A 38 14.82 10.88 -8.48
CA SER A 38 14.41 9.48 -8.38
C SER A 38 13.56 9.23 -7.12
N ARG A 39 12.68 8.23 -7.15
CA ARG A 39 11.94 7.78 -5.95
C ARG A 39 12.88 7.43 -4.80
N THR A 40 14.01 6.79 -5.09
CA THR A 40 15.04 6.44 -4.08
C THR A 40 15.58 7.68 -3.38
N THR A 41 15.76 8.79 -4.11
CA THR A 41 16.18 10.08 -3.53
C THR A 41 15.12 10.65 -2.59
N VAL A 42 13.83 10.48 -2.92
CA VAL A 42 12.74 10.89 -2.02
C VAL A 42 12.72 10.03 -0.75
N TYR A 43 12.90 8.71 -0.85
CA TYR A 43 12.99 7.84 0.33
C TYR A 43 14.14 8.24 1.26
N ALA A 44 15.34 8.45 0.71
CA ALA A 44 16.49 8.90 1.50
C ALA A 44 16.25 10.26 2.17
N PHE A 45 15.50 11.16 1.52
CA PHE A 45 15.09 12.42 2.12
C PHE A 45 14.12 12.19 3.30
N LEU A 46 13.14 11.32 3.15
CA LEU A 46 12.15 11.00 4.19
C LEU A 46 12.75 10.32 5.42
N GLU A 47 13.76 9.45 5.22
CA GLU A 47 14.49 8.81 6.33
C GLU A 47 15.13 9.83 7.29
N ASN A 48 15.60 10.95 6.74
CA ASN A 48 16.26 12.01 7.50
C ASN A 48 15.28 13.11 7.96
N ASN A 49 14.00 13.06 7.56
CA ASN A 49 13.00 14.09 7.85
C ASN A 49 11.69 13.44 8.29
N ALA A 50 11.61 13.07 9.57
CA ALA A 50 10.46 12.39 10.15
C ALA A 50 9.14 13.19 10.03
N ASP A 51 9.21 14.52 10.08
CA ASP A 51 8.07 15.42 9.88
C ASP A 51 7.49 15.34 8.46
N MET A 52 8.35 15.23 7.45
CA MET A 52 7.92 15.07 6.06
C MET A 52 7.39 13.66 5.78
N LYS A 53 7.91 12.67 6.50
CA LYS A 53 7.36 11.31 6.47
C LYS A 53 5.96 11.26 7.07
N ALA A 54 5.75 11.91 8.22
CA ALA A 54 4.42 12.00 8.83
C ALA A 54 3.41 12.67 7.89
N LEU A 55 3.79 13.80 7.26
CA LEU A 55 2.95 14.47 6.26
C LEU A 55 2.56 13.55 5.09
N LEU A 56 3.50 12.72 4.62
CA LEU A 56 3.23 11.77 3.54
C LEU A 56 2.22 10.70 3.97
N GLU A 57 2.35 10.17 5.19
CA GLU A 57 1.41 9.18 5.72
C GLU A 57 0.02 9.79 5.96
N GLU A 58 -0.07 11.00 6.53
CA GLU A 58 -1.34 11.73 6.68
C GLU A 58 -2.05 11.93 5.33
N THR A 59 -1.28 12.21 4.28
CA THR A 59 -1.82 12.36 2.92
C THR A 59 -2.36 11.04 2.36
N LYS A 60 -1.80 9.88 2.77
CA LYS A 60 -2.31 8.56 2.39
C LYS A 60 -3.57 8.21 3.18
N GLU A 61 -3.59 8.46 4.49
CA GLU A 61 -4.77 8.25 5.32
C GLU A 61 -5.97 9.06 4.80
N SER A 62 -5.74 10.33 4.42
CA SER A 62 -6.78 11.15 3.79
C SER A 62 -7.28 10.56 2.46
N PHE A 63 -6.45 9.84 1.71
CA PHE A 63 -6.88 9.16 0.49
C PHE A 63 -7.71 7.91 0.80
N ASP A 64 -7.37 7.18 1.86
CA ASP A 64 -8.16 6.06 2.33
C ASP A 64 -9.56 6.52 2.77
N ASP A 65 -9.67 7.64 3.51
CA ASP A 65 -10.97 8.24 3.87
C ASP A 65 -11.83 8.60 2.64
N ILE A 66 -11.20 9.13 1.58
CA ILE A 66 -11.86 9.42 0.31
C ILE A 66 -12.34 8.13 -0.34
N ALA A 67 -11.50 7.08 -0.35
CA ALA A 67 -11.85 5.79 -0.90
C ALA A 67 -13.02 5.16 -0.15
N GLU A 68 -13.03 5.21 1.20
CA GLU A 68 -14.12 4.75 2.05
C GLU A 68 -15.42 5.49 1.74
N SER A 69 -15.36 6.82 1.61
CA SER A 69 -16.52 7.65 1.25
C SER A 69 -17.11 7.26 -0.10
N ILE A 70 -16.27 6.98 -1.10
CA ILE A 70 -16.70 6.53 -2.43
C ILE A 70 -17.32 5.13 -2.36
N LEU A 71 -16.68 4.20 -1.63
CA LEU A 71 -17.20 2.84 -1.44
C LEU A 71 -18.59 2.86 -0.79
N GLN A 72 -18.74 3.64 0.29
CA GLN A 72 -20.02 3.81 0.98
C GLN A 72 -21.08 4.37 0.03
N LYS A 73 -20.75 5.42 -0.73
CA LYS A 73 -21.67 6.00 -1.71
C LYS A 73 -22.12 4.98 -2.74
N LYS A 74 -21.18 4.19 -3.30
CA LYS A 74 -21.50 3.15 -4.31
C LYS A 74 -22.42 2.07 -3.77
N ILE A 75 -22.21 1.65 -2.52
CA ILE A 75 -23.08 0.70 -1.83
C ILE A 75 -24.51 1.28 -1.70
N ILE A 76 -24.63 2.53 -1.26
CA ILE A 76 -25.93 3.21 -1.12
C ILE A 76 -26.64 3.38 -2.48
N GLU A 77 -25.89 3.68 -3.54
CA GLU A 77 -26.41 3.79 -4.91
C GLU A 77 -26.83 2.44 -5.51
N GLY A 78 -26.58 1.32 -4.84
CA GLY A 78 -27.00 0.00 -5.28
C GLY A 78 -26.02 -0.69 -6.25
N ASP A 79 -24.74 -0.30 -6.26
CA ASP A 79 -23.71 -1.02 -7.00
C ASP A 79 -23.63 -2.47 -6.47
N THR A 80 -24.11 -3.43 -7.27
CA THR A 80 -24.28 -4.83 -6.85
C THR A 80 -22.96 -5.51 -6.54
N ARG A 81 -21.89 -5.14 -7.24
CA ARG A 81 -20.54 -5.68 -7.00
C ARG A 81 -19.98 -5.16 -5.68
N MET A 82 -20.19 -3.89 -5.36
CA MET A 82 -19.78 -3.32 -4.06
C MET A 82 -20.63 -3.86 -2.90
N LEU A 83 -21.93 -4.05 -3.11
CA LEU A 83 -22.83 -4.70 -2.14
C LEU A 83 -22.38 -6.13 -1.83
N GLU A 84 -22.10 -6.92 -2.86
CA GLU A 84 -21.59 -8.28 -2.71
C GLU A 84 -20.24 -8.29 -1.97
N PHE A 85 -19.31 -7.43 -2.37
CA PHE A 85 -18.02 -7.28 -1.69
C PHE A 85 -18.18 -6.92 -0.22
N TYR A 86 -19.03 -5.94 0.10
CA TYR A 86 -19.30 -5.53 1.47
C TYR A 86 -19.92 -6.67 2.30
N ALA A 87 -20.89 -7.39 1.73
CA ALA A 87 -21.53 -8.51 2.41
C ALA A 87 -20.52 -9.62 2.74
N ARG A 88 -19.70 -10.01 1.75
CA ARG A 88 -18.66 -11.04 1.91
C ARG A 88 -17.55 -10.66 2.88
N THR A 89 -17.27 -9.36 3.06
CA THR A 89 -16.16 -8.90 3.90
C THR A 89 -16.59 -8.53 5.31
N LYS A 90 -17.70 -7.79 5.47
CA LYS A 90 -18.17 -7.26 6.76
C LYS A 90 -19.38 -8.01 7.34
N MET A 91 -20.22 -8.60 6.49
CA MET A 91 -21.43 -9.31 6.92
C MET A 91 -21.25 -10.84 7.00
N LYS A 92 -20.01 -11.35 7.11
CA LYS A 92 -19.72 -12.79 7.25
C LYS A 92 -20.52 -13.45 8.39
N HIS A 93 -20.69 -12.73 9.50
CA HIS A 93 -21.48 -13.16 10.65
C HIS A 93 -22.98 -13.37 10.35
N ARG A 94 -23.47 -12.89 9.20
CA ARG A 94 -24.85 -13.06 8.71
C ARG A 94 -24.97 -14.17 7.67
N GLY A 95 -23.93 -14.97 7.46
CA GLY A 95 -23.94 -16.10 6.52
C GLY A 95 -23.38 -15.79 5.13
N TYR A 96 -22.81 -14.59 4.90
CA TYR A 96 -22.17 -14.24 3.62
C TYR A 96 -20.74 -14.77 3.50
N HIS A 97 -20.50 -16.02 3.91
CA HIS A 97 -19.23 -16.69 3.64
C HIS A 97 -19.33 -17.47 2.32
N GLU A 98 -18.22 -17.58 1.61
CA GLU A 98 -18.13 -18.57 0.54
C GLU A 98 -17.88 -19.93 1.17
N SER A 99 -18.81 -20.86 0.94
CA SER A 99 -18.57 -22.28 1.15
C SER A 99 -18.14 -22.90 -0.16
N ILE A 100 -16.97 -23.55 -0.17
CA ILE A 100 -16.58 -24.42 -1.27
C ILE A 100 -17.10 -25.81 -0.90
N ASP A 101 -18.03 -26.33 -1.69
CA ASP A 101 -18.47 -27.71 -1.55
C ASP A 101 -17.49 -28.62 -2.29
N VAL A 102 -16.68 -29.35 -1.53
CA VAL A 102 -15.64 -30.23 -2.07
C VAL A 102 -16.18 -31.65 -2.07
N ASN A 103 -16.68 -32.12 -3.23
CA ASN A 103 -17.03 -33.52 -3.43
C ASN A 103 -15.75 -34.37 -3.50
N MET A 104 -15.26 -34.83 -2.35
CA MET A 104 -14.16 -35.79 -2.28
C MET A 104 -14.72 -37.22 -2.40
N GLY A 105 -14.51 -37.84 -3.55
CA GLY A 105 -14.88 -39.24 -3.80
C GLY A 105 -13.99 -40.27 -3.09
N GLU A 106 -12.86 -39.82 -2.54
CA GLU A 106 -11.93 -40.63 -1.74
C GLU A 106 -11.51 -39.82 -0.51
N THR A 107 -11.18 -40.52 0.58
CA THR A 107 -10.73 -39.89 1.84
C THR A 107 -9.50 -39.01 1.60
N PRO A 108 -9.53 -37.72 1.98
CA PRO A 108 -8.38 -36.83 1.80
C PRO A 108 -7.21 -37.26 2.69
N GLU A 109 -6.05 -37.51 2.07
CA GLU A 109 -4.78 -37.64 2.78
C GLU A 109 -4.12 -36.26 2.92
N PHE A 110 -4.01 -35.77 4.16
CA PHE A 110 -3.29 -34.53 4.46
C PHE A 110 -1.88 -34.85 4.95
N LYS A 111 -0.87 -34.60 4.11
CA LYS A 111 0.53 -34.66 4.52
C LYS A 111 1.00 -33.28 4.97
N VAL A 112 1.13 -33.09 6.28
CA VAL A 112 1.69 -31.87 6.88
C VAL A 112 3.18 -32.10 7.09
N THR A 113 4.03 -31.31 6.42
CA THR A 113 5.48 -31.33 6.64
C THR A 113 5.89 -30.03 7.32
N PHE A 114 6.47 -30.13 8.50
CA PHE A 114 7.16 -29.01 9.14
C PHE A 114 8.65 -29.15 8.86
N SER A 115 9.23 -28.21 8.11
CA SER A 115 10.68 -28.08 8.01
C SER A 115 11.13 -27.13 9.13
N ASP A 116 11.80 -27.66 10.14
CA ASP A 116 12.55 -26.82 11.08
C ASP A 116 13.76 -26.27 10.32
N GLY A 117 13.86 -24.95 10.25
CA GLY A 117 14.82 -24.24 9.42
C GLY A 117 16.21 -24.18 10.05
N SER A 118 16.80 -25.32 10.41
CA SER A 118 18.23 -25.40 10.73
C SER A 118 19.02 -25.70 9.45
N ASP A 119 19.34 -24.64 8.71
CA ASP A 119 20.38 -24.62 7.68
C ASP A 119 21.75 -24.64 8.38
N ASP A 120 22.17 -25.82 8.84
CA ASP A 120 23.56 -26.04 9.25
C ASP A 120 24.36 -26.48 8.03
N GLY A 121 24.93 -25.47 7.37
CA GLY A 121 25.78 -25.63 6.20
C GLY A 121 26.99 -26.53 6.45
N ASN A 122 27.31 -27.34 5.44
CA ASN A 122 28.63 -27.92 5.23
C ASN A 122 28.99 -27.90 3.75
#